data_AF-A0A2X3C4B4-F1
#
_entry.id   AF-A0A2X3C4B4-F1
#
_cell.length_a   1.000
_cell.length_b   1.000
_cell.length_c   1.000
_cell.angle_alpha   90.00
_cell.angle_beta   90.00
_cell.angle_gamma   90.00
#
_symmetry.space_group_name_H-M   'P 1'
#
loop_
_entity.id
_entity.type
_entity.pdbx_description
1 polymer ?
#
loop_
_entity_poly.entity_id
_entity_poly.type
_entity_poly.pdbx_seq_one_letter_code
_entity_poly.pdbx_strand_id
1 'polypeptide(L)'
;MENIEELKREVFSWAAESGQELVAIEISRMWFRLGGNTGALKLHQIEDTDGNADWRAINNNRQQIFRWLRGETKAARTKTQTLAKAMEAALPAERYARLDMSTQY
;
A
#
# COMPACT_ATOMS: atom_id res chain seq x y z
N MET A 1 15.41 2.55 8.09
CA MET A 1 14.86 1.21 7.80
C MET A 1 13.97 0.70 8.95
N GLU A 2 13.95 1.37 10.11
CA GLU A 2 13.11 1.02 11.28
C GLU A 2 11.60 1.16 11.06
N ASN A 3 11.10 2.02 10.16
CA ASN A 3 9.66 2.28 10.04
C ASN A 3 8.91 1.29 9.11
N ILE A 4 9.57 0.48 8.28
CA ILE A 4 8.84 -0.34 7.28
C ILE A 4 7.98 -1.44 7.91
N GLU A 5 8.41 -2.01 9.04
CA GLU A 5 7.63 -3.04 9.74
C GLU A 5 6.46 -2.43 10.53
N GLU A 6 6.62 -1.22 11.07
CA GLU A 6 5.54 -0.46 11.71
C GLU A 6 4.50 -0.02 10.68
N LEU A 7 4.95 0.51 9.54
CA LEU A 7 4.09 0.85 8.41
C LEU A 7 3.31 -0.37 7.89
N LYS A 8 3.96 -1.55 7.79
CA LYS A 8 3.26 -2.80 7.45
C LYS A 8 2.20 -3.13 8.50
N ARG A 9 2.53 -3.06 9.79
CA ARG A 9 1.59 -3.32 10.89
C ARG A 9 0.39 -2.38 10.83
N GLU A 10 0.59 -1.08 10.62
CA GLU A 10 -0.50 -0.12 10.52
C GLU A 10 -1.35 -0.37 9.26
N VAL A 11 -0.75 -0.73 8.13
CA VAL A 11 -1.51 -1.12 6.92
C VAL A 11 -2.33 -2.39 7.15
N PHE A 12 -1.82 -3.37 7.89
CA PHE A 12 -2.62 -4.56 8.29
C PHE A 12 -3.73 -4.21 9.28
N SER A 13 -3.45 -3.33 10.25
CA SER A 13 -4.44 -2.79 11.20
C SER A 13 -5.58 -2.09 10.46
N TRP A 14 -5.23 -1.21 9.52
CA TRP A 14 -6.19 -0.54 8.65
C TRP A 14 -7.02 -1.50 7.81
N ALA A 15 -6.37 -2.51 7.24
CA ALA A 15 -7.06 -3.53 6.46
C ALA A 15 -8.01 -4.39 7.30
N ALA A 16 -7.72 -4.59 8.58
CA ALA A 16 -8.60 -5.30 9.51
C ALA A 16 -9.84 -4.47 9.88
N GLU A 17 -9.69 -3.14 10.00
CA GLU A 17 -10.78 -2.23 10.34
C GLU A 17 -11.67 -1.86 9.13
N SER A 18 -11.07 -1.63 7.96
CA SER A 18 -11.76 -1.05 6.79
C SER A 18 -11.83 -1.98 5.57
N GLY A 19 -11.20 -3.15 5.65
CA GLY A 19 -11.14 -4.13 4.56
C GLY A 19 -9.94 -3.95 3.63
N GLN A 20 -9.34 -5.08 3.21
CA GLN A 20 -8.18 -5.09 2.31
C GLN A 20 -8.44 -4.42 0.95
N GLU A 21 -9.67 -4.43 0.46
CA GLU A 21 -10.03 -3.83 -0.82
C GLU A 21 -9.87 -2.31 -0.79
N LEU A 22 -10.44 -1.64 0.21
CA LEU A 22 -10.32 -0.21 0.41
C LEU A 22 -8.85 0.21 0.52
N VAL A 23 -8.08 -0.50 1.35
CA VAL A 23 -6.64 -0.23 1.53
C VAL A 23 -5.87 -0.40 0.21
N ALA A 24 -6.18 -1.44 -0.56
CA ALA A 24 -5.53 -1.67 -1.85
C ALA A 24 -5.89 -0.58 -2.89
N ILE A 25 -7.11 -0.07 -2.88
CA ILE A 25 -7.55 1.05 -3.72
C ILE A 25 -6.72 2.29 -3.39
N GLU A 26 -6.68 2.69 -2.12
CA GLU A 26 -5.96 3.90 -1.70
C GLU A 26 -4.46 3.83 -1.97
N ILE A 27 -3.83 2.70 -1.67
CA ILE A 27 -2.40 2.47 -2.00
C ILE A 27 -2.17 2.52 -3.52
N SER A 28 -3.07 1.93 -4.31
CA SER A 28 -2.95 1.95 -5.78
C SER A 28 -3.08 3.37 -6.33
N ARG A 29 -4.04 4.16 -5.83
CA ARG A 29 -4.21 5.58 -6.22
C ARG A 29 -2.95 6.38 -5.92
N MET A 30 -2.42 6.26 -4.70
CA MET A 30 -1.20 6.99 -4.33
C MET A 30 0.02 6.50 -5.10
N TRP A 31 0.11 5.20 -5.40
CA TRP A 31 1.19 4.66 -6.23
C TRP A 31 1.25 5.33 -7.61
N PHE A 32 0.12 5.43 -8.31
CA PHE A 32 0.07 6.09 -9.62
C PHE A 32 0.23 7.60 -9.52
N ARG A 33 -0.29 8.24 -8.47
CA ARG A 33 -0.09 9.67 -8.22
C ARG A 33 1.39 10.04 -8.02
N LEU A 34 2.18 9.13 -7.46
CA LEU A 34 3.62 9.28 -7.25
C LEU A 34 4.47 8.86 -8.47
N GLY A 35 3.86 8.69 -9.63
CA GLY A 35 4.53 8.37 -10.90
C GLY A 35 4.40 6.91 -11.32
N GLY A 36 4.03 6.01 -10.40
CA GLY A 36 3.67 4.61 -10.66
C GLY A 36 4.74 3.78 -11.38
N ASN A 37 4.52 2.46 -11.38
CA ASN A 37 5.24 1.47 -12.20
C ASN A 37 6.75 1.69 -12.40
N THR A 38 7.43 2.15 -11.35
CA THR A 38 8.88 2.41 -11.37
C THR A 38 9.64 1.10 -11.13
N GLY A 39 10.58 0.78 -12.01
CA GLY A 39 11.53 -0.32 -11.81
C GLY A 39 10.86 -1.70 -11.63
N ALA A 40 11.02 -2.30 -10.45
CA ALA A 40 10.70 -3.70 -10.17
C ALA A 40 9.25 -3.99 -9.72
N LEU A 41 8.43 -2.96 -9.52
CA LEU A 41 7.06 -3.06 -9.06
C LEU A 41 6.10 -2.57 -10.13
N LYS A 42 5.13 -3.41 -10.51
CA LYS A 42 4.04 -3.04 -11.41
C LYS A 42 2.69 -3.34 -10.76
N LEU A 43 1.82 -2.35 -10.74
CA LEU A 43 0.40 -2.48 -10.42
C LEU A 43 -0.42 -2.16 -11.67
N HIS A 44 -1.68 -2.59 -11.67
CA HIS A 44 -2.65 -2.26 -12.71
C HIS A 44 -3.33 -0.94 -12.36
N GLN A 45 -3.57 -0.06 -13.35
CA GLN A 45 -4.46 1.07 -13.13
C GLN A 45 -5.85 0.55 -12.75
N ILE A 46 -6.45 1.17 -11.74
CA ILE A 46 -7.70 0.72 -11.13
C ILE A 46 -8.90 1.56 -11.54
N GLU A 47 -8.66 2.65 -12.25
CA GLU A 47 -9.65 3.59 -12.75
C GLU A 47 -9.28 3.91 -14.21
N ASP A 48 -10.27 4.00 -15.09
CA ASP A 48 -10.08 4.53 -16.43
C ASP A 48 -10.02 6.07 -16.43
N THR A 49 -9.88 6.67 -17.62
CA THR A 49 -9.82 8.14 -17.77
C THR A 49 -11.10 8.85 -17.35
N ASP A 50 -12.22 8.12 -17.30
CA ASP A 50 -13.54 8.64 -16.93
C ASP A 50 -13.85 8.38 -15.44
N GLY A 51 -12.92 7.77 -14.70
CA GLY A 51 -13.04 7.45 -13.28
C GLY A 51 -13.82 6.17 -12.98
N ASN A 52 -14.11 5.33 -13.98
CA ASN A 52 -14.78 4.05 -13.74
C ASN A 52 -13.81 3.03 -13.14
N ALA A 53 -14.25 2.35 -12.08
CA ALA A 53 -13.45 1.36 -11.40
C ALA A 53 -13.25 0.07 -12.24
N ASP A 54 -12.00 -0.33 -12.44
CA ASP A 54 -11.63 -1.66 -12.92
C ASP A 54 -11.52 -2.63 -11.74
N TRP A 55 -12.64 -3.31 -11.45
CA TRP A 55 -12.73 -4.30 -10.39
C TRP A 55 -11.75 -5.47 -10.51
N ARG A 56 -11.33 -5.82 -11.73
CA ARG A 56 -10.34 -6.88 -11.95
C ARG A 56 -8.96 -6.39 -11.57
N ALA A 57 -8.59 -5.17 -11.96
CA ALA A 57 -7.34 -4.54 -11.57
C ALA A 57 -7.24 -4.35 -10.05
N ILE A 58 -8.32 -3.89 -9.40
CA ILE A 58 -8.39 -3.73 -7.94
C ILE A 58 -8.10 -5.07 -7.25
N ASN A 59 -8.78 -6.14 -7.66
CA ASN A 59 -8.58 -7.46 -7.06
C ASN A 59 -7.16 -8.00 -7.27
N ASN A 60 -6.57 -7.81 -8.45
CA ASN A 60 -5.19 -8.20 -8.72
C ASN A 60 -4.20 -7.41 -7.86
N ASN A 61 -4.37 -6.10 -7.76
CA ASN A 61 -3.51 -5.25 -6.94
C ASN A 61 -3.61 -5.63 -5.46
N ARG A 62 -4.84 -5.83 -4.94
CA ARG A 62 -5.06 -6.28 -3.57
C ARG A 62 -4.31 -7.58 -3.28
N GLN A 63 -4.47 -8.61 -4.11
CA GLN A 63 -3.75 -9.87 -3.91
C GLN A 63 -2.23 -9.68 -3.94
N GLN A 64 -1.71 -8.88 -4.88
CA GLN A 64 -0.28 -8.65 -5.03
C GLN A 64 0.31 -7.88 -3.84
N ILE A 65 -0.30 -6.76 -3.45
CA ILE A 65 0.13 -5.91 -2.34
C ILE A 65 0.19 -6.76 -1.07
N PHE A 66 -0.92 -7.37 -0.65
CA PHE A 66 -0.96 -8.15 0.59
C PHE A 66 -0.11 -9.44 0.55
N ARG A 67 0.23 -9.95 -0.64
CA ARG A 67 1.22 -11.04 -0.78
C ARG A 67 2.64 -10.52 -0.53
N TRP A 68 3.00 -9.33 -1.02
CA TRP A 68 4.33 -8.76 -0.79
C TRP A 68 4.51 -8.29 0.65
N LEU A 69 3.49 -7.70 1.26
CA LEU A 69 3.53 -7.28 2.67
C LEU A 69 3.72 -8.47 3.63
N ARG A 70 3.19 -9.65 3.29
CA ARG A 70 3.40 -10.90 4.07
C ARG A 70 4.69 -11.63 3.72
N GLY A 71 5.28 -11.35 2.56
CA GLY A 71 6.40 -12.13 2.03
C GLY A 71 7.74 -11.73 2.64
N GLU A 72 8.56 -12.72 2.97
CA GLU A 72 9.90 -12.49 3.54
C GLU A 72 11.04 -12.60 2.52
N THR A 73 10.73 -12.99 1.29
CA THR A 73 11.73 -13.11 0.22
C THR A 73 12.36 -11.76 -0.12
N LYS A 74 13.60 -11.76 -0.62
CA LYS A 74 14.28 -10.54 -1.09
C LYS A 74 13.40 -9.74 -2.07
N ALA A 75 12.75 -10.42 -3.00
CA ALA A 75 11.86 -9.78 -3.97
C ALA A 75 10.63 -9.13 -3.31
N ALA A 76 10.01 -9.79 -2.33
CA ALA A 76 8.89 -9.22 -1.58
C ALA A 76 9.32 -7.99 -0.78
N ARG A 77 10.47 -8.06 -0.10
CA ARG A 77 11.03 -6.92 0.66
C ARG A 77 11.32 -5.72 -0.24
N THR A 78 11.97 -5.93 -1.40
CA THR A 78 12.22 -4.85 -2.37
C THR A 78 10.93 -4.21 -2.86
N LYS A 79 9.90 -5.01 -3.16
CA LYS A 79 8.59 -4.49 -3.58
C LYS A 79 7.91 -3.69 -2.48
N THR A 80 7.91 -4.19 -1.24
CA THR A 80 7.37 -3.48 -0.09
C THR A 80 8.10 -2.16 0.17
N GLN A 81 9.43 -2.15 0.10
CA GLN A 81 10.22 -0.91 0.21
C GLN A 81 9.93 0.09 -0.91
N THR A 82 9.75 -0.40 -2.14
CA THR A 82 9.38 0.46 -3.28
C THR A 82 7.99 1.08 -3.08
N LEU A 83 7.06 0.33 -2.46
CA LEU A 83 5.70 0.76 -2.20
C LEU A 83 5.56 1.65 -0.95
N ALA A 84 6.59 1.73 -0.09
CA ALA A 84 6.52 2.39 1.21
C ALA A 84 6.00 3.84 1.14
N LYS A 85 6.53 4.65 0.21
CA LYS A 85 6.07 6.04 0.02
C LYS A 85 4.59 6.15 -0.35
N ALA A 86 4.09 5.20 -1.15
CA ALA A 86 2.68 5.16 -1.52
C ALA A 86 1.80 4.68 -0.36
N MET A 87 2.29 3.74 0.46
CA MET A 87 1.60 3.31 1.68
C MET A 87 1.49 4.46 2.69
N GLU A 88 2.59 5.18 2.96
CA GLU A 88 2.61 6.34 3.84
C GLU A 88 1.65 7.43 3.36
N ALA A 89 1.70 7.78 2.07
CA ALA A 89 0.81 8.78 1.48
C ALA A 89 -0.67 8.37 1.44
N ALA A 90 -0.96 7.06 1.48
CA ALA A 90 -2.32 6.54 1.47
C ALA A 90 -2.93 6.46 2.87
N LEU A 91 -2.13 6.51 3.94
CA LEU A 91 -2.65 6.43 5.29
C LEU A 91 -3.49 7.68 5.62
N PRO A 92 -4.72 7.51 6.15
CA PRO A 92 -5.45 8.59 6.76
C PRO A 92 -4.64 9.26 7.88
N ALA A 93 -4.82 10.57 8.07
CA ALA A 93 -4.05 11.35 9.06
C ALA A 93 -4.09 10.76 10.47
N GLU A 94 -5.24 10.22 10.89
CA GLU A 94 -5.40 9.57 12.20
C GLU A 94 -4.51 8.33 12.37
N ARG A 95 -4.27 7.58 11.29
CA ARG A 95 -3.39 6.41 11.31
C ARG A 95 -1.93 6.80 11.25
N TYR A 96 -1.61 7.85 10.49
CA TYR A 96 -0.27 8.42 10.48
C TYR A 96 0.14 8.89 11.89
N ALA A 97 -0.76 9.52 12.63
CA ALA A 97 -0.52 9.92 14.01
C ALA A 97 -0.23 8.73 14.95
N ARG A 98 -0.75 7.52 14.67
CA ARG A 98 -0.44 6.31 15.45
C ARG A 98 0.99 5.81 15.22
N LEU A 99 1.54 6.04 14.03
CA LEU A 99 2.94 5.73 13.71
C LEU A 99 3.90 6.69 14.43
N ASP A 100 3.59 8.00 14.45
CA ASP A 100 4.43 8.98 15.15
C ASP A 100 4.43 8.76 16.67
N MET A 101 3.29 8.35 17.24
CA MET A 101 3.17 8.03 18.67
C MET A 101 3.92 6.76 19.08
N SER A 102 4.15 5.79 18.16
CA SER A 102 4.94 4.59 18.47
C SER A 102 6.45 4.86 18.46
N THR A 103 6.92 5.93 17.81
CA THR A 103 8.34 6.30 17.74
C THR A 103 8.82 7.12 18.96
N GLN A 104 7.91 7.57 19.84
CA GLN A 104 8.23 8.47 20.97
C GLN A 104 8.56 7.80 22.31
N TYR A 105 8.76 6.47 22.35
CA TYR A 105 9.04 5.71 23.58
C TYR A 105 10.37 4.95 23.53
#